data_AF-A0A0C3NWG6-F1
#
_entry.id   AF-A0A0C3NWG6-F1
#
_cell.length_a   1.000
_cell.length_b   1.000
_cell.length_c   1.000
_cell.angle_alpha   90.00
_cell.angle_beta   90.00
_cell.angle_gamma   90.00
#
_symmetry.space_group_name_H-M   'P 1'
#
loop_
_entity.id
_entity.type
_entity.pdbx_description
1 polymer ?
#
loop_
_entity_poly.entity_id
_entity_poly.type
_entity_poly.pdbx_seq_one_letter_code
_entity_poly.pdbx_strand_id
1 'polypeptide(L)' 'KKKGEGLISREVKGTVKFGGGSLMVEGRMDVEQYVAILQEGLLQSMEESGIPEDDIIFQQDNDPKHTSRRAQK' A
#
# COMPACT_ATOMS: atom_id res chain seq x y z
N LYS A 1 13.58 1.47 10.59
CA LYS A 1 14.33 0.33 9.97
C LYS A 1 15.29 0.89 8.92
N LYS A 2 16.49 0.34 8.73
CA LYS A 2 17.38 0.84 7.67
C LYS A 2 16.89 0.37 6.30
N LYS A 3 17.08 1.20 5.27
CA LYS A 3 16.77 0.84 3.88
C LYS A 3 17.57 -0.41 3.49
N GLY A 4 16.89 -1.50 3.15
CA GLY A 4 17.51 -2.78 2.77
C GLY A 4 17.66 -3.81 3.90
N GLU A 5 17.32 -3.48 5.15
CA GLU A 5 17.13 -4.51 6.19
C GLU A 5 15.82 -5.27 5.89
N GLY A 6 15.93 -6.58 5.65
CA GLY A 6 14.78 -7.44 5.47
C GLY A 6 13.89 -7.47 6.72
N LEU A 7 12.64 -7.90 6.54
CA LEU A 7 11.74 -8.12 7.67
C LEU A 7 12.34 -9.20 8.57
N ILE A 8 12.79 -8.80 9.76
CA ILE A 8 13.18 -9.75 10.82
C ILE A 8 11.94 -10.59 11.14
N SER A 9 12.12 -11.89 11.39
CA SER A 9 11.04 -12.85 11.68
C SER A 9 10.20 -12.56 12.94
N ARG A 10 10.36 -11.39 13.56
CA ARG A 10 9.51 -10.94 14.67
C ARG A 10 8.12 -10.59 14.13
N GLU A 11 7.29 -11.62 14.17
CA GLU A 11 5.84 -11.56 14.37
C GLU A 11 5.12 -10.51 13.51
N VAL A 12 5.22 -10.65 12.18
CA VAL A 12 4.16 -10.11 11.32
C VAL A 12 2.87 -10.82 11.74
N LYS A 13 2.02 -10.14 12.51
CA LYS A 13 0.74 -10.68 13.02
C LYS A 13 -0.26 -10.81 11.87
N GLY A 14 -0.05 -11.82 11.02
CA GLY A 14 -0.86 -12.04 9.83
C GLY A 14 -0.85 -10.84 8.87
N THR A 15 -1.46 -11.03 7.71
CA THR A 15 -1.76 -9.90 6.80
C THR A 15 -3.24 -9.61 6.91
N VAL A 16 -3.60 -8.43 7.40
CA VAL A 16 -4.98 -7.95 7.29
C VAL A 16 -5.15 -7.46 5.85
N LYS A 17 -5.89 -8.21 5.02
CA LYS A 17 -6.34 -7.71 3.72
C LYS A 17 -7.62 -6.91 3.93
N PHE A 18 -7.47 -5.64 4.30
CA PHE A 18 -8.55 -4.68 4.20
C PHE A 18 -8.62 -4.16 2.75
N GLY A 19 -9.82 -3.93 2.22
CA GLY A 19 -10.00 -3.70 0.78
C GLY A 19 -9.93 -4.98 -0.06
N GLY A 20 -10.36 -6.13 0.47
CA GLY A 20 -10.54 -7.38 -0.30
C GLY A 20 -11.63 -7.34 -1.38
N GLY A 21 -12.14 -6.14 -1.69
CA GLY A 21 -12.96 -5.89 -2.87
C GLY A 21 -12.09 -5.69 -4.11
N SER A 22 -12.55 -6.15 -5.26
CA SER A 22 -11.90 -5.79 -6.52
C SER A 22 -12.29 -4.36 -6.89
N LEU A 23 -11.33 -3.44 -6.93
CA LEU A 23 -11.53 -2.16 -7.58
C LEU A 23 -11.36 -2.36 -9.08
N MET A 24 -12.41 -2.09 -9.85
CA MET A 24 -12.32 -2.09 -11.31
C MET A 24 -11.62 -0.81 -11.76
N VAL A 25 -10.48 -0.97 -12.42
CA VAL A 25 -9.80 0.14 -13.09
C VAL A 25 -10.13 0.08 -14.56
N GLU A 26 -10.68 1.18 -15.08
CA GLU A 26 -10.94 1.30 -16.50
C GLU A 26 -9.63 1.48 -17.27
N GLY A 27 -9.41 0.59 -18.25
CA GLY A 27 -8.21 0.61 -19.09
C GLY A 27 -6.93 0.20 -18.37
N ARG A 28 -5.79 0.70 -18.87
CA ARG A 28 -4.48 0.45 -18.26
C ARG A 28 -4.26 1.47 -17.15
N MET A 29 -4.12 0.98 -15.92
CA MET A 29 -3.81 1.83 -14.77
C MET A 29 -2.53 2.66 -15.02
N ASP A 30 -2.70 3.98 -15.02
CA ASP A 30 -1.62 4.93 -15.05
C ASP A 30 -1.24 5.43 -13.64
N VAL A 31 -0.32 6.39 -13.58
CA VAL A 31 0.18 6.93 -12.31
C VAL A 31 -0.84 7.78 -11.57
N GLU A 32 -1.70 8.51 -12.29
CA GLU A 32 -2.69 9.39 -11.66
C GLU A 32 -3.84 8.55 -11.11
N GLN A 33 -4.29 7.53 -11.86
CA GLN A 33 -5.24 6.54 -11.38
C GLN A 33 -4.70 5.82 -10.14
N TYR A 34 -3.43 5.39 -10.16
CA TYR A 34 -2.80 4.76 -9.00
C TYR A 34 -2.79 5.68 -7.76
N VAL A 35 -2.42 6.95 -7.92
CA VAL A 35 -2.43 7.92 -6.81
C VAL A 35 -3.84 8.16 -6.28
N ALA A 36 -4.84 8.28 -7.15
CA ALA A 36 -6.24 8.41 -6.74
C ALA A 36 -6.69 7.20 -5.89
N ILE A 37 -6.33 5.98 -6.30
CA ILE A 37 -6.63 4.75 -5.55
C ILE A 37 -6.02 4.78 -4.15
N LEU A 38 -4.76 5.22 -4.02
CA LEU A 38 -4.13 5.35 -2.71
C LEU A 38 -4.81 6.41 -1.85
N GLN A 39 -5.15 7.56 -2.43
CA GLN A 39 -5.77 8.67 -1.70
C GLN A 39 -7.17 8.32 -1.20
N GLU A 40 -7.97 7.64 -2.03
CA GLU A 40 -9.34 7.27 -1.71
C GLU A 40 -9.41 6.06 -0.77
N GLY A 41 -8.54 5.06 -0.96
CA GLY A 41 -8.68 3.76 -0.29
C GLY A 41 -7.67 3.46 0.81
N LEU A 42 -6.43 3.98 0.74
CA LEU A 42 -5.36 3.54 1.64
C LEU A 42 -5.58 4.03 3.07
N LEU A 43 -5.88 5.32 3.26
CA LEU A 43 -6.03 5.92 4.58
C LEU A 43 -7.17 5.27 5.37
N GLN A 44 -8.33 5.10 4.72
CA GLN A 44 -9.46 4.40 5.33
C GLN A 44 -9.09 2.95 5.67
N SER A 45 -8.38 2.25 4.80
CA SER A 45 -7.94 0.86 5.05
C SER A 45 -6.95 0.78 6.23
N MET A 46 -6.09 1.78 6.42
CA MET A 46 -5.18 1.85 7.56
C MET A 46 -5.96 2.02 8.87
N GLU A 47 -6.93 2.94 8.91
CA GLU A 47 -7.79 3.18 10.07
C GLU A 47 -8.63 1.95 10.43
N GLU A 48 -9.30 1.35 9.45
CA GLU A 48 -10.17 0.19 9.64
C GLU A 48 -9.40 -1.10 10.01
N SER A 49 -8.11 -1.18 9.69
CA SER A 49 -7.29 -2.34 10.02
C SER A 49 -7.08 -2.54 11.53
N GLY A 50 -7.22 -1.47 12.33
CA GLY A 50 -6.91 -1.48 13.76
C GLY A 50 -5.44 -1.73 14.09
N ILE A 51 -4.55 -1.67 13.08
CA ILE A 51 -3.11 -1.79 13.25
C ILE A 51 -2.55 -0.41 13.64
N PRO A 52 -1.72 -0.29 14.69
CA PRO A 52 -1.05 0.96 15.01
C PRO A 52 -0.25 1.48 13.82
N GLU A 53 -0.31 2.78 13.53
CA GLU A 53 0.33 3.37 12.34
C GLU A 53 1.84 3.04 12.25
N ASP A 54 2.53 3.01 13.39
CA ASP A 54 3.96 2.67 13.48
C ASP A 54 4.29 1.21 13.11
N ASP A 55 3.28 0.32 13.13
CA ASP A 55 3.39 -1.10 12.81
C ASP A 55 2.89 -1.42 11.39
N ILE A 56 2.29 -0.47 10.68
CA ILE A 56 1.77 -0.67 9.31
C ILE A 56 2.92 -0.79 8.32
N ILE A 57 2.86 -1.85 7.50
CA ILE A 57 3.78 -2.07 6.37
C ILE A 57 2.97 -1.98 5.08
N PHE A 58 3.21 -0.94 4.29
CA PHE A 58 2.67 -0.82 2.93
C PHE A 58 3.53 -1.63 1.95
N GLN A 59 2.91 -2.53 1.18
CA GLN A 59 3.60 -3.42 0.23
C GLN A 59 2.99 -3.31 -1.16
N GLN A 60 3.87 -3.23 -2.17
CA GLN A 60 3.54 -3.24 -3.59
C GLN A 60 4.71 -3.81 -4.41
N ASP A 61 4.51 -4.03 -5.70
CA ASP A 61 5.60 -4.38 -6.63
C ASP A 61 6.39 -3.14 -7.09
N ASN A 62 7.42 -3.36 -7.91
CA ASN A 62 8.28 -2.29 -8.45
C ASN A 62 7.85 -1.82 -9.85
N ASP A 63 6.56 -1.88 -10.19
CA ASP A 63 6.09 -1.32 -11.45
C ASP A 63 6.46 0.19 -11.55
N PRO A 64 6.93 0.68 -12.71
CA PRO A 64 7.34 2.08 -12.85
C PRO A 64 6.33 3.12 -12.34
N LYS A 65 5.02 2.85 -12.40
CA LYS A 65 3.99 3.75 -11.87
C LYS A 65 4.03 3.83 -10.34
N HIS A 66 4.26 2.71 -9.67
CA HIS A 66 4.37 2.56 -8.22
C HIS A 66 5.63 3.21 -7.65
N THR A 67 6.72 3.22 -8.44
CA THR A 67 7.99 3.87 -8.07
C THR A 67 8.14 5.29 -8.61
N SER A 68 7.09 5.86 -9.20
CA SER A 68 7.14 7.18 -9.80
C SER A 68 7.31 8.29 -8.74
N ARG A 69 7.90 9.42 -9.13
CA ARG A 69 7.97 10.60 -8.25
C ARG A 69 6.60 11.14 -7.83
N ARG A 70 5.57 10.87 -8.62
CA ARG A 70 4.21 11.31 -8.34
C ARG A 70 3.57 10.48 -7.24
N ALA A 71 3.80 9.17 -7.25
CA ALA A 71 3.33 8.21 -6.25
C ALA A 71 4.09 8.28 -4.91
N GLN A 72 5.30 8.82 -4.91
CA GLN A 72 6.16 8.92 -3.72
C GLN A 72 6.07 10.26 -2.98
N LYS A 73 5.26 11.20 -3.47
CA LYS A 73 5.05 12.52 -2.86
C LYS A 73 3.88 12.46 -1.90
#